data_AF-A0A5B7YHA3-F1
#
_entry.id   AF-A0A5B7YHA3-F1
#
_cell.length_a   1.000
_cell.length_b   1.000
_cell.length_c   1.000
_cell.angle_alpha   90.00
_cell.angle_beta   90.00
_cell.angle_gamma   90.00
#
_symmetry.space_group_name_H-M   'P 1'
#
loop_
_entity.id
_entity.type
_entity.pdbx_description
1 polymer ?
#
loop_
_entity_poly.entity_id
_entity_poly.type
_entity_poly.pdbx_seq_one_letter_code
_entity_poly.pdbx_strand_id
1 'polypeptide(L)'
;MKKLLTASLLIAFLLVVYSQFTELAYKLGFAELKMVAVLENAEKMKVKCDAYALGYFDEIKLQNKFQQCINDYEAEGYEVISRSET
;
A
#
# COMPACT_ATOMS: atom_id res chain seq x y z
N MET A 1 37.04 -23.74 -14.15
CA MET A 1 36.19 -23.20 -15.23
C MET A 1 34.70 -23.43 -15.02
N LYS A 2 34.19 -24.68 -14.88
CA LYS A 2 32.74 -24.94 -14.70
C LYS A 2 32.10 -24.19 -13.51
N LYS A 3 32.75 -24.19 -12.34
CA LYS A 3 32.28 -23.48 -11.13
C LYS A 3 32.22 -21.96 -11.28
N LEU A 4 33.12 -21.40 -12.08
CA LEU A 4 33.21 -19.97 -12.35
C LEU A 4 32.09 -19.55 -13.30
N LEU A 5 31.82 -20.36 -14.33
CA LEU A 5 30.69 -20.16 -15.24
C LEU A 5 29.33 -20.27 -14.53
N THR A 6 29.13 -21.26 -13.66
CA THR A 6 27.88 -21.35 -12.88
C THR A 6 27.72 -20.19 -11.92
N ALA A 7 28.78 -19.76 -11.25
CA ALA A 7 28.72 -18.58 -10.38
C ALA A 7 28.33 -17.32 -11.15
N SER A 8 28.96 -17.07 -12.31
CA SER A 8 28.63 -15.93 -13.16
C SER A 8 27.17 -15.97 -13.66
N LEU A 9 26.68 -17.14 -14.05
CA LEU A 9 25.30 -17.32 -14.50
C LEU A 9 24.29 -17.02 -13.38
N LEU A 10 24.60 -17.46 -12.16
CA LEU A 10 23.75 -17.29 -10.98
C LEU A 10 23.70 -15.82 -10.56
N ILE A 11 24.84 -15.12 -10.61
CA ILE A 11 24.91 -13.67 -10.39
C ILE A 11 24.10 -12.92 -11.44
N ALA A 12 24.25 -13.27 -12.73
CA ALA A 12 23.47 -12.64 -13.79
C ALA A 12 21.96 -12.85 -13.59
N PHE A 13 21.54 -14.05 -13.20
CA PHE A 13 20.13 -14.34 -12.91
C PHE A 13 19.61 -13.53 -11.71
N LEU A 14 20.37 -13.47 -10.61
CA LEU A 14 20.00 -12.68 -9.44
C LEU A 14 19.88 -11.18 -9.77
N LEU A 15 20.78 -10.65 -10.61
CA LEU A 15 20.70 -9.26 -11.08
C LEU A 15 19.44 -9.00 -11.89
N VAL A 16 19.06 -9.93 -12.78
CA VAL A 16 17.81 -9.82 -13.56
C VAL A 16 16.60 -9.86 -12.63
N VAL A 17 16.51 -10.83 -11.74
CA VAL A 17 15.41 -10.93 -10.76
C VAL A 17 15.33 -9.69 -9.89
N TYR A 18 16.46 -9.18 -9.40
CA TYR A 18 16.51 -7.97 -8.59
C TYR A 18 16.02 -6.74 -9.37
N SER A 19 16.46 -6.58 -10.63
CA SER A 19 16.06 -5.45 -11.49
C SER A 19 14.57 -5.45 -11.85
N GLN A 20 13.93 -6.63 -11.81
CA GLN A 20 12.53 -6.84 -12.18
C GLN A 20 11.65 -7.17 -10.97
N PHE A 21 12.19 -7.12 -9.75
CA PHE A 21 11.54 -7.65 -8.56
C PHE A 21 10.16 -7.02 -8.32
N THR A 22 10.09 -5.69 -8.41
CA THR A 22 8.84 -4.94 -8.21
C THR A 22 7.78 -5.33 -9.24
N GLU A 23 8.15 -5.43 -10.53
CA GLU A 23 7.22 -5.80 -11.59
C GLU A 23 6.76 -7.25 -11.47
N LEU A 24 7.68 -8.16 -11.09
CA LEU A 24 7.37 -9.56 -10.80
C LEU A 24 6.44 -9.68 -9.58
N ALA A 25 6.67 -8.90 -8.52
CA ALA A 25 5.82 -8.87 -7.34
C ALA A 25 4.39 -8.46 -7.73
N TYR A 26 4.23 -7.35 -8.46
CA TYR A 26 2.91 -6.91 -8.95
C TYR A 26 2.24 -7.95 -9.85
N LYS A 27 2.98 -8.56 -10.79
CA LYS A 27 2.46 -9.65 -11.64
C LYS A 27 2.02 -10.87 -10.87
N LEU A 28 2.64 -11.15 -9.73
CA LEU A 28 2.29 -12.27 -8.86
C LEU A 28 1.12 -11.95 -7.91
N GLY A 29 0.60 -10.72 -7.91
CA GLY A 29 -0.52 -10.30 -7.06
C GLY A 29 -0.10 -9.63 -5.75
N PHE A 30 1.18 -9.30 -5.61
CA PHE A 30 1.68 -8.45 -4.53
C PHE A 30 1.36 -6.99 -4.88
N ALA A 31 0.52 -6.32 -4.10
CA ALA A 31 0.15 -4.94 -4.33
C ALA A 31 0.65 -4.05 -3.19
N GLU A 32 0.63 -2.74 -3.41
CA GLU A 32 0.67 -1.73 -2.36
C GLU A 32 -0.68 -1.04 -2.36
N LEU A 33 -1.24 -0.80 -1.17
CA LEU A 33 -2.44 0.00 -0.99
C LEU A 33 -2.17 0.99 0.13
N LYS A 34 -2.35 2.27 -0.15
CA LYS A 34 -2.19 3.34 0.80
C LYS A 34 -3.32 4.35 0.64
N MET A 35 -4.17 4.41 1.66
CA MET A 35 -5.28 5.37 1.73
C MET A 35 -5.11 6.22 2.98
N VAL A 36 -5.28 7.53 2.84
CA VAL A 36 -5.22 8.49 3.94
C VAL A 36 -6.32 9.52 3.75
N ALA A 37 -7.11 9.75 4.79
CA ALA A 37 -8.05 10.87 4.88
C ALA A 37 -7.77 11.66 6.16
N VAL A 38 -7.81 12.98 6.06
CA VAL A 38 -7.79 13.87 7.22
C VAL A 38 -9.15 14.54 7.30
N LEU A 39 -9.76 14.49 8.47
CA LEU A 39 -11.04 15.11 8.76
C LEU A 39 -10.88 16.20 9.82
N GLU A 40 -11.70 17.24 9.75
CA GLU A 40 -11.71 18.37 10.68
C GLU A 40 -13.14 18.67 11.15
N ASN A 41 -13.34 18.94 12.44
CA ASN A 41 -14.64 19.36 12.97
C ASN A 41 -14.75 20.88 13.14
N ALA A 42 -15.91 21.37 13.60
CA ALA A 42 -16.14 22.81 13.83
C ALA A 42 -15.18 23.46 14.85
N GLU A 43 -14.58 22.66 15.75
CA GLU A 43 -13.58 23.11 16.73
C GLU A 43 -12.15 23.11 16.16
N LYS A 44 -11.98 22.81 14.86
CA LYS A 44 -10.70 22.64 14.17
C LYS A 44 -9.84 21.49 14.70
N MET A 45 -10.46 20.52 15.36
CA MET A 45 -9.78 19.28 15.74
C MET A 45 -9.62 18.40 14.51
N LYS A 46 -8.41 17.86 14.31
CA LYS A 46 -8.06 17.03 13.17
C LYS A 46 -7.91 15.58 13.57
N VAL A 47 -8.52 14.69 12.80
CA VAL A 47 -8.35 13.25 12.91
C VAL A 47 -7.87 12.68 11.57
N LYS A 48 -7.19 11.54 11.63
CA LYS A 48 -6.65 10.86 10.46
C LYS A 48 -7.19 9.45 10.40
N CYS A 49 -7.85 9.11 9.30
CA CYS A 49 -8.13 7.73 8.92
C CYS A 49 -7.05 7.30 7.94
N ASP A 50 -6.44 6.14 8.16
CA ASP A 50 -5.48 5.58 7.20
C ASP A 50 -5.56 4.06 7.12
N ALA A 51 -5.21 3.55 5.93
CA ALA A 51 -5.06 2.14 5.67
C ALA A 51 -3.80 1.95 4.81
N TYR A 52 -2.93 1.05 5.27
CA TYR A 52 -1.72 0.67 4.56
C TYR A 52 -1.61 -0.84 4.49
N ALA A 53 -1.35 -1.37 3.30
CA ALA A 53 -1.02 -2.77 3.10
C ALA A 53 0.02 -2.91 1.99
N LEU A 54 0.92 -3.86 2.17
CA LEU A 54 1.94 -4.24 1.21
C LEU A 54 1.99 -5.76 1.13
N GLY A 55 1.71 -6.30 -0.04
CA GLY A 55 1.70 -7.74 -0.31
C GLY A 55 0.38 -8.26 -0.80
N TYR A 56 0.00 -9.46 -0.34
CA TYR A 56 -1.29 -10.07 -0.67
C TYR A 56 -2.30 -9.65 0.38
N PHE A 57 -3.35 -8.95 -0.05
CA PHE A 57 -4.41 -8.50 0.86
C PHE A 57 -5.76 -8.48 0.15
N ASP A 58 -6.82 -8.49 0.97
CA ASP A 58 -8.18 -8.25 0.52
C ASP A 58 -8.40 -6.73 0.46
N GLU A 59 -8.31 -6.19 -0.76
CA GLU A 59 -8.44 -4.75 -1.03
C GLU A 59 -9.81 -4.21 -0.59
N ILE A 60 -10.89 -4.94 -0.87
CA ILE A 60 -12.26 -4.54 -0.53
C ILE A 60 -12.43 -4.45 0.98
N LYS A 61 -11.89 -5.43 1.73
CA LYS A 61 -11.93 -5.40 3.18
C LYS A 61 -11.18 -4.20 3.76
N LEU A 62 -10.04 -3.82 3.18
CA LEU A 62 -9.26 -2.66 3.63
C LEU A 62 -9.94 -1.34 3.28
N GLN A 63 -10.49 -1.21 2.06
CA GLN A 63 -11.28 -0.05 1.64
C GLN A 63 -12.52 0.13 2.52
N ASN A 64 -13.23 -0.95 2.83
CA ASN A 64 -14.40 -0.90 3.71
C ASN A 64 -14.05 -0.43 5.12
N LYS A 65 -12.94 -0.91 5.69
CA LYS A 65 -12.48 -0.43 7.01
C LYS A 65 -12.07 1.03 6.98
N PHE A 66 -11.39 1.46 5.93
CA PHE A 66 -11.00 2.86 5.75
C PHE A 66 -12.22 3.78 5.63
N GLN A 67 -13.21 3.38 4.81
CA GLN A 67 -14.46 4.13 4.68
C GLN A 67 -15.29 4.12 5.96
N GLN A 68 -15.29 3.01 6.72
CA GLN A 68 -15.95 2.96 8.02
C GLN A 68 -15.36 3.98 8.99
N CYS A 69 -14.03 4.11 9.06
CA CYS A 69 -13.40 5.15 9.89
C CYS A 69 -13.87 6.56 9.52
N ILE A 70 -13.96 6.87 8.23
CA ILE A 70 -14.47 8.16 7.75
C ILE A 70 -15.93 8.36 8.21
N ASN A 71 -16.79 7.37 7.96
CA ASN A 71 -18.21 7.44 8.30
C ASN A 71 -18.44 7.63 9.81
N ASP A 72 -17.64 6.95 10.64
CA ASP A 72 -17.72 7.05 12.10
C ASP A 72 -17.42 8.50 12.56
N TYR A 73 -16.39 9.15 12.00
CA TYR A 73 -16.07 10.54 12.32
C TYR A 73 -17.02 11.55 11.68
N GLU A 74 -17.55 11.29 10.48
CA GLU A 74 -18.60 12.12 9.88
C GLU A 74 -19.88 12.11 10.74
N ALA A 75 -20.22 10.97 11.34
CA ALA A 75 -21.33 10.88 12.29
C ALA A 75 -21.10 11.70 13.59
N GLU A 76 -19.85 11.96 13.94
CA GLU A 76 -19.45 12.82 15.06
C GLU A 76 -19.33 14.31 14.67
N GLY A 77 -19.59 14.66 13.41
CA GLY A 77 -19.55 16.05 12.92
C GLY A 77 -18.19 16.51 12.41
N TYR A 78 -17.30 15.58 12.03
CA TYR A 78 -16.10 15.91 11.26
C TYR A 78 -16.38 15.92 9.76
N GLU A 79 -15.63 16.73 9.01
CA GLU A 79 -15.70 16.79 7.55
C GLU A 79 -14.35 16.45 6.93
N VAL A 80 -14.34 15.72 5.82
CA VAL A 80 -13.10 15.37 5.10
C VAL A 80 -12.49 16.62 4.47
N ILE A 81 -11.26 16.97 4.89
CA ILE A 81 -10.51 18.12 4.35
C ILE A 81 -9.39 17.71 3.39
N SER A 82 -8.92 16.48 3.46
CA SER A 82 -7.99 15.92 2.47
C SER A 82 -8.12 14.41 2.38
N ARG A 83 -7.90 13.87 1.17
CA ARG A 83 -7.92 12.44 0.87
C ARG A 83 -6.86 12.12 -0.18
N SER A 84 -6.13 11.03 0.04
CA SER A 84 -5.10 10.51 -0.86
C SER A 84 -5.21 8.99 -0.92
N GLU A 85 -5.10 8.45 -2.13
CA GLU A 85 -5.15 7.02 -2.40
C GLU A 85 -4.04 6.67 -3.39
N THR A 86 -3.31 5.58 -3.14
CA THR A 86 -2.23 5.07 -3.99
C THR A 86 -2.19 3.56 -3.91
#